data_AF-A0A146KG16-F1
#
_entry.id   AF-A0A146KG16-F1
#
_cell.length_a   1.000
_cell.length_b   1.000
_cell.length_c   1.000
_cell.angle_alpha   90.00
_cell.angle_beta   90.00
_cell.angle_gamma   90.00
#
_symmetry.space_group_name_H-M   'P 1'
#
loop_
_entity.id
_entity.type
_entity.pdbx_description
1 polymer ?
#
loop_
_entity_poly.entity_id
_entity_poly.type
_entity_poly.pdbx_seq_one_letter_code
_entity_poly.pdbx_strand_id
1 'polypeptide(L)'
;QKQALLQLFDNSLQSKNIYNGSGYALDFDKEIRNYLEQPQFLDEIIPDMLHKSFKLVKEDIFLKQTARPHIYSLIYSILDVRNFRFCLKFFENHVTLLQPLIEFVQFAQTAEFKIEDLKSFQSIDITLLQSHLQFRLQFVLLTHLSLLVLLPFNIDDFDENVSQKIVDLVYVYKSMNNKLTQMANEVLARFLTRQDQKELLSQQISFINQQ
;
A
#
# COMPACT_ATOMS: atom_id res chain seq x y z
N GLN A 1 -21.61 -10.67 12.86
CA GLN A 1 -20.25 -10.81 12.31
C GLN A 1 -19.97 -9.72 11.28
N LYS A 2 -20.56 -9.75 10.05
CA LYS A 2 -20.38 -8.66 9.05
C LYS A 2 -20.63 -7.23 9.59
N GLN A 3 -21.69 -7.03 10.39
CA GLN A 3 -21.98 -5.73 11.00
C GLN A 3 -20.91 -5.24 11.99
N ALA A 4 -20.35 -6.15 12.80
CA ALA A 4 -19.30 -5.81 13.75
C ALA A 4 -18.00 -5.42 13.01
N LEU A 5 -17.68 -6.16 11.94
CA LEU A 5 -16.56 -5.85 11.05
C LEU A 5 -16.71 -4.45 10.43
N LEU A 6 -17.88 -4.13 9.88
CA LEU A 6 -18.16 -2.81 9.30
C LEU A 6 -18.11 -1.70 10.35
N GLN A 7 -18.59 -1.96 11.56
CA GLN A 7 -18.51 -1.00 12.65
C GLN A 7 -17.05 -0.68 13.04
N LEU A 8 -16.19 -1.70 13.14
CA LEU A 8 -14.76 -1.50 13.39
C LEU A 8 -14.09 -0.72 12.26
N PHE A 9 -14.43 -1.04 11.01
CA PHE A 9 -13.96 -0.32 9.84
C PHE A 9 -14.36 1.16 9.87
N ASP A 10 -15.65 1.47 10.05
CA ASP A 10 -16.17 2.84 10.06
C ASP A 10 -15.62 3.64 11.26
N ASN A 11 -15.50 3.02 12.44
CA ASN A 11 -14.90 3.66 13.61
C ASN A 11 -13.42 4.01 13.39
N SER A 12 -12.66 3.10 12.75
CA SER A 12 -11.27 3.37 12.39
C SER A 12 -11.19 4.52 11.38
N LEU A 13 -12.01 4.48 10.32
CA LEU A 13 -12.06 5.48 9.25
C LEU A 13 -12.37 6.90 9.76
N GLN A 14 -13.29 7.01 10.72
CA GLN A 14 -13.73 8.28 11.30
C GLN A 14 -12.77 8.82 12.37
N SER A 15 -11.86 7.99 12.88
CA SER A 15 -10.96 8.41 13.94
C SER A 15 -9.89 9.37 13.43
N LYS A 16 -9.95 10.62 13.92
CA LYS A 16 -8.86 11.60 13.73
C LYS A 16 -7.66 11.32 14.63
N ASN A 17 -7.89 10.60 15.73
CA ASN A 17 -6.85 10.23 16.66
C ASN A 17 -6.18 8.92 16.19
N ILE A 18 -4.86 8.95 16.01
CA ILE A 18 -4.09 7.81 15.47
C ILE A 18 -4.25 6.56 16.34
N TYR A 19 -4.41 6.72 17.66
CA TYR A 19 -4.51 5.64 18.63
C TYR A 19 -5.80 4.88 18.49
N ASN A 20 -6.91 5.60 18.62
CA ASN A 20 -8.23 5.00 18.50
C ASN A 20 -8.39 4.37 17.12
N GLY A 21 -7.94 5.08 16.08
CA GLY A 21 -7.93 4.57 14.70
C GLY A 21 -7.13 3.29 14.55
N SER A 22 -5.92 3.23 15.14
CA SER A 22 -5.06 2.04 15.13
C SER A 22 -5.64 0.90 15.97
N GLY A 23 -6.25 1.19 17.12
CA GLY A 23 -6.93 0.20 17.95
C GLY A 23 -8.08 -0.47 17.19
N TYR A 24 -8.96 0.34 16.59
CA TYR A 24 -10.03 -0.16 15.73
C TYR A 24 -9.48 -0.93 14.52
N ALA A 25 -8.38 -0.49 13.90
CA ALA A 25 -7.76 -1.20 12.78
C ALA A 25 -7.15 -2.55 13.19
N LEU A 26 -6.59 -2.65 14.40
CA LEU A 26 -6.08 -3.91 14.95
C LEU A 26 -7.23 -4.88 15.25
N ASP A 27 -8.32 -4.40 15.83
CA ASP A 27 -9.49 -5.25 16.09
C ASP A 27 -10.20 -5.64 14.78
N PHE A 28 -10.24 -4.74 13.79
CA PHE A 28 -10.68 -5.07 12.43
C PHE A 28 -9.82 -6.17 11.81
N ASP A 29 -8.49 -6.09 11.92
CA ASP A 29 -7.57 -7.12 11.41
C ASP A 29 -7.81 -8.48 12.07
N LYS A 30 -8.11 -8.52 13.38
CA LYS A 30 -8.50 -9.76 14.06
C LYS A 30 -9.82 -10.31 13.54
N GLU A 31 -10.84 -9.45 13.40
CA GLU A 31 -12.18 -9.87 12.99
C GLU A 31 -12.22 -10.31 11.52
N ILE A 32 -11.55 -9.60 10.60
CA ILE A 32 -11.55 -9.95 9.17
C ILE A 32 -10.82 -11.28 8.90
N ARG A 33 -9.84 -11.65 9.73
CA ARG A 33 -9.14 -12.94 9.62
C ARG A 33 -10.03 -14.15 9.87
N ASN A 34 -11.20 -13.98 10.52
CA ASN A 34 -12.21 -15.04 10.63
C ASN A 34 -12.77 -15.48 9.27
N TYR A 35 -12.52 -14.72 8.21
CA TYR A 35 -12.94 -15.02 6.84
C TYR A 35 -11.85 -15.66 5.98
N LEU A 36 -10.66 -16.01 6.51
CA LEU A 36 -9.56 -16.60 5.73
C LEU A 36 -9.97 -17.89 4.99
N GLU A 37 -10.82 -18.71 5.61
CA GLU A 37 -11.31 -19.96 5.01
C GLU A 37 -12.41 -19.72 3.97
N GLN A 38 -13.11 -18.59 4.04
CA GLN A 38 -14.26 -18.24 3.17
C GLN A 38 -14.24 -16.75 2.79
N PRO A 39 -13.17 -16.27 2.11
CA PRO A 39 -12.97 -14.84 1.87
C PRO A 39 -14.01 -14.22 0.94
N GLN A 40 -14.67 -15.04 0.10
CA GLN A 40 -15.74 -14.62 -0.80
C GLN A 40 -16.94 -14.01 -0.08
N PHE A 41 -17.13 -14.28 1.21
CA PHE A 41 -18.20 -13.66 1.99
C PHE A 41 -18.00 -12.15 2.19
N LEU A 42 -16.80 -11.64 1.95
CA LEU A 42 -16.47 -10.23 2.02
C LEU A 42 -16.74 -9.49 0.69
N ASP A 43 -16.98 -10.21 -0.42
CA ASP A 43 -17.02 -9.63 -1.78
C ASP A 43 -18.07 -8.53 -1.94
N GLU A 44 -19.18 -8.62 -1.20
CA GLU A 44 -20.27 -7.63 -1.20
C GLU A 44 -19.88 -6.31 -0.53
N ILE A 45 -18.98 -6.34 0.45
CA ILE A 45 -18.64 -5.17 1.29
C ILE A 45 -17.28 -4.56 0.95
N ILE A 46 -16.36 -5.34 0.37
CA ILE A 46 -15.02 -4.89 -0.03
C ILE A 46 -15.05 -3.65 -0.95
N PRO A 47 -15.91 -3.58 -1.99
CA PRO A 47 -15.93 -2.42 -2.88
C PRO A 47 -16.16 -1.10 -2.13
N ASP A 48 -17.12 -1.07 -1.21
CA ASP A 48 -17.45 0.12 -0.42
C ASP A 48 -16.32 0.47 0.58
N MET A 49 -15.78 -0.52 1.28
CA MET A 49 -14.67 -0.31 2.22
C MET A 49 -13.42 0.24 1.52
N LEU A 50 -13.05 -0.34 0.38
CA LEU A 50 -11.89 0.15 -0.38
C LEU A 50 -12.16 1.53 -0.97
N HIS A 51 -13.35 1.80 -1.51
CA HIS A 51 -13.71 3.13 -2.03
C HIS A 51 -13.58 4.21 -0.95
N LYS A 52 -14.15 3.98 0.24
CA LYS A 52 -14.05 4.90 1.38
C LYS A 52 -12.60 5.12 1.83
N SER A 53 -11.80 4.06 1.88
CA SER A 53 -10.39 4.12 2.30
C SER A 53 -9.55 4.88 1.28
N PHE A 54 -9.72 4.59 -0.02
CA PHE A 54 -8.93 5.22 -1.08
C PHE A 54 -9.20 6.70 -1.23
N LYS A 55 -10.41 7.18 -0.89
CA LYS A 55 -10.69 8.61 -0.81
C LYS A 55 -9.69 9.32 0.14
N LEU A 56 -9.39 8.71 1.28
CA LEU A 56 -8.45 9.27 2.26
C LEU A 56 -6.99 9.08 1.83
N VAL A 57 -6.66 7.90 1.28
CA VAL A 57 -5.31 7.63 0.77
C VAL A 57 -4.94 8.60 -0.36
N LYS A 58 -5.90 8.96 -1.22
CA LYS A 58 -5.69 9.95 -2.27
C LYS A 58 -5.31 11.31 -1.69
N GLU A 59 -6.01 11.76 -0.65
CA GLU A 59 -5.67 13.01 0.06
C GLU A 59 -4.23 12.95 0.60
N ASP A 60 -3.85 11.85 1.25
CA ASP A 60 -2.51 11.62 1.79
C ASP A 60 -1.43 11.65 0.68
N ILE A 61 -1.67 11.01 -0.47
CA ILE A 61 -0.76 11.00 -1.63
C ILE A 61 -0.54 12.42 -2.17
N PHE A 62 -1.60 13.18 -2.42
CA PHE A 62 -1.47 14.53 -3.00
C PHE A 62 -0.88 15.54 -2.01
N LEU A 63 -1.17 15.39 -0.71
CA LEU A 63 -0.66 16.28 0.33
C LEU A 63 0.71 15.84 0.88
N LYS A 64 1.23 14.69 0.44
CA LYS A 64 2.48 14.08 0.93
C LYS A 64 2.55 14.01 2.45
N GLN A 65 1.46 13.59 3.05
CA GLN A 65 1.33 13.46 4.50
C GLN A 65 0.65 12.15 4.84
N THR A 66 0.86 11.67 6.06
CA THR A 66 0.21 10.46 6.56
C THR A 66 -0.60 10.79 7.80
N ALA A 67 -1.69 11.55 7.62
CA ALA A 67 -2.49 12.02 8.74
C ALA A 67 -3.18 10.87 9.48
N ARG A 68 -3.53 9.79 8.76
CA ARG A 68 -4.27 8.64 9.29
C ARG A 68 -3.59 7.32 8.86
N PRO A 69 -2.42 6.99 9.42
CA PRO A 69 -1.65 5.80 9.01
C PRO A 69 -2.40 4.47 9.22
N HIS A 70 -3.36 4.44 10.15
CA HIS A 70 -4.20 3.26 10.39
C HIS A 70 -5.13 2.89 9.21
N ILE A 71 -5.41 3.81 8.28
CA ILE A 71 -6.19 3.50 7.07
C ILE A 71 -5.48 2.48 6.19
N TYR A 72 -4.16 2.61 6.06
CA TYR A 72 -3.34 1.62 5.35
C TYR A 72 -3.40 0.25 6.04
N SER A 73 -3.60 0.23 7.36
CA SER A 73 -3.80 -1.03 8.09
C SER A 73 -5.09 -1.73 7.72
N LEU A 74 -6.19 -0.98 7.56
CA LEU A 74 -7.48 -1.53 7.10
C LEU A 74 -7.36 -2.09 5.69
N ILE A 75 -6.77 -1.31 4.77
CA ILE A 75 -6.57 -1.73 3.38
C ILE A 75 -5.70 -2.99 3.35
N TYR A 76 -4.56 -2.99 4.04
CA TYR A 76 -3.68 -4.16 4.12
C TYR A 76 -4.45 -5.41 4.57
N SER A 77 -5.26 -5.34 5.61
CA SER A 77 -6.02 -6.50 6.11
C SER A 77 -7.02 -7.03 5.08
N ILE A 78 -7.67 -6.13 4.32
CA ILE A 78 -8.54 -6.52 3.19
C ILE A 78 -7.74 -7.22 2.09
N LEU A 79 -6.58 -6.68 1.71
CA LEU A 79 -5.69 -7.26 0.69
C LEU A 79 -5.14 -8.62 1.11
N ASP A 80 -4.80 -8.78 2.39
CA ASP A 80 -4.24 -10.01 2.94
C ASP A 80 -5.28 -11.14 2.97
N VAL A 81 -6.50 -10.87 3.46
CA VAL A 81 -7.55 -11.88 3.56
C VAL A 81 -8.15 -12.22 2.20
N ARG A 82 -8.46 -11.22 1.36
CA ARG A 82 -9.15 -11.47 0.09
C ARG A 82 -8.22 -11.83 -1.07
N ASN A 83 -6.93 -11.55 -0.93
CA ASN A 83 -5.89 -11.49 -1.97
C ASN A 83 -5.87 -10.14 -2.73
N PHE A 84 -4.70 -9.51 -2.73
CA PHE A 84 -4.49 -8.21 -3.37
C PHE A 84 -4.88 -8.20 -4.86
N ARG A 85 -4.65 -9.29 -5.61
CA ARG A 85 -4.95 -9.36 -7.05
C ARG A 85 -6.43 -9.20 -7.33
N PHE A 86 -7.29 -9.75 -6.48
CA PHE A 86 -8.74 -9.55 -6.59
C PHE A 86 -9.12 -8.08 -6.33
N CYS A 87 -8.47 -7.46 -5.34
CA CYS A 87 -8.77 -6.11 -4.90
C CYS A 87 -8.26 -5.01 -5.86
N LEU A 88 -7.26 -5.30 -6.69
CA LEU A 88 -6.67 -4.31 -7.62
C LEU A 88 -7.71 -3.62 -8.52
N LYS A 89 -8.80 -4.31 -8.87
CA LYS A 89 -9.88 -3.73 -9.69
C LYS A 89 -10.64 -2.58 -9.01
N PHE A 90 -10.47 -2.40 -7.70
CA PHE A 90 -11.09 -1.33 -6.90
C PHE A 90 -10.13 -0.18 -6.59
N PHE A 91 -8.86 -0.29 -6.98
CA PHE A 91 -7.90 0.79 -6.79
C PHE A 91 -8.12 1.88 -7.85
N GLU A 92 -7.84 3.13 -7.48
CA GLU A 92 -7.81 4.20 -8.47
C GLU A 92 -6.69 3.95 -9.48
N ASN A 93 -7.03 4.01 -10.76
CA ASN A 93 -6.14 3.59 -11.85
C ASN A 93 -5.96 4.71 -12.89
N HIS A 94 -5.93 5.95 -12.45
CA HIS A 94 -5.69 7.11 -13.30
C HIS A 94 -4.19 7.38 -13.47
N VAL A 95 -3.76 7.57 -14.71
CA VAL A 95 -2.37 7.88 -15.10
C VAL A 95 -1.81 9.09 -14.33
N THR A 96 -2.65 10.08 -14.04
CA THR A 96 -2.29 11.29 -13.28
C THR A 96 -1.85 11.02 -11.83
N LEU A 97 -2.11 9.82 -11.30
CA LEU A 97 -1.68 9.42 -9.95
C LEU A 97 -0.27 8.84 -9.92
N LEU A 98 0.34 8.50 -11.07
CA LEU A 98 1.63 7.80 -11.09
C LEU A 98 2.73 8.60 -10.40
N GLN A 99 2.95 9.85 -10.84
CA GLN A 99 4.00 10.71 -10.29
C GLN A 99 3.74 11.03 -8.80
N PRO A 100 2.54 11.48 -8.38
CA PRO A 100 2.25 11.68 -6.96
C PRO A 100 2.49 10.43 -6.11
N LEU A 101 2.12 9.25 -6.62
CA LEU A 101 2.31 7.99 -5.89
C LEU A 101 3.79 7.64 -5.75
N ILE A 102 4.60 7.79 -6.80
CA ILE A 102 6.06 7.57 -6.75
C ILE A 102 6.69 8.45 -5.68
N GLU A 103 6.38 9.74 -5.70
CA GLU A 103 6.89 10.71 -4.73
C GLU A 103 6.43 10.36 -3.31
N PHE A 104 5.20 9.88 -3.15
CA PHE A 104 4.68 9.48 -1.85
C PHE A 104 5.30 8.17 -1.33
N VAL A 105 5.63 7.21 -2.21
CA VAL A 105 6.40 6.01 -1.83
C VAL A 105 7.80 6.41 -1.34
N GLN A 106 8.47 7.33 -2.04
CA GLN A 106 9.79 7.84 -1.62
C GLN A 106 9.71 8.56 -0.26
N PHE A 107 8.70 9.42 -0.08
CA PHE A 107 8.42 10.04 1.21
C PHE A 107 8.21 8.98 2.29
N ALA A 108 7.34 8.00 2.04
CA ALA A 108 7.03 6.93 2.97
C ALA A 108 8.24 6.06 3.35
N GLN A 109 9.28 5.94 2.51
CA GLN A 109 10.52 5.23 2.89
C GLN A 109 11.28 5.93 4.02
N THR A 110 11.21 7.25 4.06
CA THR A 110 11.98 8.10 5.00
C THR A 110 11.13 8.69 6.12
N ALA A 111 9.80 8.61 6.00
CA ALA A 111 8.88 9.18 6.96
C ALA A 111 8.96 8.43 8.31
N GLU A 112 9.42 9.15 9.34
CA GLU A 112 9.20 8.73 10.71
C GLU A 112 7.83 9.21 11.16
N PHE A 113 6.94 8.29 11.53
CA PHE A 113 5.71 8.68 12.23
C PHE A 113 6.08 9.25 13.58
N LYS A 114 6.01 10.57 13.71
CA LYS A 114 6.09 11.24 15.00
C LYS A 114 4.82 10.96 15.77
N ILE A 115 4.77 9.82 16.46
CA ILE A 115 3.66 9.47 17.34
C ILE A 115 3.91 10.13 18.72
N GLU A 116 3.88 11.46 18.75
CA GLU A 116 4.28 12.27 19.91
C GLU A 116 3.35 12.14 21.13
N ASP A 117 2.13 11.63 20.94
CA ASP A 117 1.09 11.60 21.99
C ASP A 117 1.02 10.30 22.83
N LEU A 118 1.99 9.36 22.72
CA LEU A 118 1.76 7.94 23.08
C LEU A 118 1.89 7.58 24.56
N LYS A 119 2.02 8.57 25.45
CA LYS A 119 2.33 8.37 26.87
C LYS A 119 1.21 7.76 27.73
N SER A 120 0.03 7.47 27.17
CA SER A 120 -1.17 7.10 27.95
C SER A 120 -1.57 5.62 27.95
N PHE A 121 -0.91 4.74 27.20
CA PHE A 121 -1.20 3.29 27.24
C PHE A 121 0.02 2.48 27.67
N GLN A 122 -0.09 1.82 28.83
CA GLN A 122 0.99 1.07 29.47
C GLN A 122 1.27 -0.32 28.83
N SER A 123 0.68 -0.67 27.68
CA SER A 123 0.72 -2.06 27.17
C SER A 123 1.09 -2.25 25.69
N ILE A 124 1.21 -1.18 24.89
CA ILE A 124 1.59 -1.30 23.47
C ILE A 124 2.99 -0.75 23.27
N ASP A 125 3.90 -1.59 22.78
CA ASP A 125 5.20 -1.15 22.32
C ASP A 125 5.03 -0.20 21.12
N ILE A 126 5.33 1.07 21.36
CA ILE A 126 5.24 2.17 20.39
C ILE A 126 6.08 1.87 19.15
N THR A 127 7.27 1.31 19.34
CA THR A 127 8.22 0.99 18.28
C THR A 127 7.66 -0.10 17.38
N LEU A 128 7.03 -1.11 18.00
CA LEU A 128 6.37 -2.19 17.28
C LEU A 128 5.17 -1.67 16.48
N LEU A 129 4.32 -0.83 17.09
CA LEU A 129 3.18 -0.22 16.40
C LEU A 129 3.63 0.62 15.21
N GLN A 130 4.66 1.46 15.39
CA GLN A 130 5.21 2.29 14.32
C GLN A 130 5.75 1.44 13.16
N SER A 131 6.54 0.42 13.47
CA SER A 131 7.09 -0.51 12.47
C SER A 131 5.98 -1.23 11.70
N HIS A 132 4.91 -1.60 12.40
CA HIS A 132 3.76 -2.27 11.81
C HIS A 132 2.94 -1.34 10.90
N LEU A 133 2.67 -0.11 11.33
CA LEU A 133 2.02 0.91 10.48
C LEU A 133 2.84 1.22 9.24
N GLN A 134 4.16 1.35 9.40
CA GLN A 134 5.11 1.61 8.31
C GLN A 134 5.10 0.51 7.27
N PHE A 135 5.17 -0.75 7.72
CA PHE A 135 5.08 -1.90 6.83
C PHE A 135 3.78 -1.90 6.04
N ARG A 136 2.63 -1.68 6.70
CA ARG A 136 1.31 -1.71 6.04
C ARG A 136 1.13 -0.54 5.06
N LEU A 137 1.62 0.65 5.39
CA LEU A 137 1.71 1.79 4.48
C LEU A 137 2.46 1.41 3.20
N GLN A 138 3.72 0.96 3.35
CA GLN A 138 4.58 0.63 2.22
C GLN A 138 3.99 -0.48 1.35
N PHE A 139 3.40 -1.52 1.97
CA PHE A 139 2.75 -2.61 1.23
C PHE A 139 1.61 -2.11 0.35
N VAL A 140 0.73 -1.26 0.90
CA VAL A 140 -0.43 -0.72 0.16
C VAL A 140 0.04 0.19 -0.98
N LEU A 141 1.04 1.04 -0.75
CA LEU A 141 1.57 1.92 -1.79
C LEU A 141 2.25 1.14 -2.92
N LEU A 142 3.05 0.12 -2.60
CA LEU A 142 3.64 -0.76 -3.63
C LEU A 142 2.56 -1.53 -4.40
N THR A 143 1.50 -1.98 -3.72
CA THR A 143 0.36 -2.63 -4.38
C THR A 143 -0.30 -1.67 -5.36
N HIS A 144 -0.54 -0.42 -4.98
CA HIS A 144 -1.10 0.60 -5.85
C HIS A 144 -0.18 0.91 -7.03
N LEU A 145 1.12 1.04 -6.78
CA LEU A 145 2.11 1.30 -7.82
C LEU A 145 2.14 0.15 -8.84
N SER A 146 2.03 -1.11 -8.39
CA SER A 146 1.98 -2.28 -9.28
C SER A 146 0.82 -2.22 -10.29
N LEU A 147 -0.27 -1.53 -9.96
CA LEU A 147 -1.35 -1.29 -10.91
C LEU A 147 -1.02 -0.18 -11.89
N LEU A 148 -0.54 0.96 -11.39
CA LEU A 148 -0.31 2.15 -12.21
C LEU A 148 0.79 1.92 -13.26
N VAL A 149 1.85 1.19 -12.92
CA VAL A 149 2.93 0.87 -13.87
C VAL A 149 2.47 -0.05 -15.01
N LEU A 150 1.30 -0.69 -14.92
CA LEU A 150 0.77 -1.54 -15.99
C LEU A 150 -0.14 -0.80 -16.97
N LEU A 151 -0.53 0.44 -16.65
CA LEU A 151 -1.50 1.17 -17.47
C LEU A 151 -0.95 1.50 -18.86
N PRO A 152 -1.81 1.52 -19.90
CA PRO A 152 -1.41 1.74 -21.28
C PRO A 152 -1.20 3.24 -21.58
N PHE A 153 -0.10 3.78 -21.09
CA PHE A 153 0.41 5.12 -21.41
C PHE A 153 1.88 5.00 -21.84
N ASN A 154 2.48 6.04 -22.40
CA ASN A 154 3.94 6.08 -22.60
C ASN A 154 4.61 6.68 -21.36
N ILE A 155 5.52 5.96 -20.72
CA ILE A 155 6.13 6.47 -19.48
C ILE A 155 7.04 7.66 -19.72
N ASP A 156 7.54 7.82 -20.94
CA ASP A 156 8.37 8.96 -21.35
C ASP A 156 7.57 10.27 -21.43
N ASP A 157 6.24 10.21 -21.33
CA ASP A 157 5.37 11.39 -21.26
C ASP A 157 5.39 12.06 -19.86
N PHE A 158 6.01 11.41 -18.87
CA PHE A 158 6.18 11.92 -17.51
C PHE A 158 7.56 12.58 -17.31
N ASP A 159 7.79 13.16 -16.13
CA ASP A 159 9.06 13.77 -15.75
C ASP A 159 10.29 12.93 -16.14
N GLU A 160 11.40 13.61 -16.45
CA GLU A 160 12.67 12.95 -16.71
C GLU A 160 13.01 11.96 -15.57
N ASN A 161 13.36 10.73 -15.96
CA ASN A 161 13.79 9.64 -15.09
C ASN A 161 12.70 8.91 -14.28
N VAL A 162 11.40 9.03 -14.60
CA VAL A 162 10.34 8.24 -13.93
C VAL A 162 10.66 6.73 -13.92
N SER A 163 11.13 6.20 -15.05
CA SER A 163 11.55 4.79 -15.17
C SER A 163 12.64 4.42 -14.16
N GLN A 164 13.67 5.26 -14.05
CA GLN A 164 14.76 5.04 -13.09
C GLN A 164 14.26 5.16 -11.65
N LYS A 165 13.41 6.15 -11.35
CA LYS A 165 12.80 6.32 -10.01
C LYS A 165 12.03 5.08 -9.57
N ILE A 166 11.26 4.45 -10.46
CA ILE A 166 10.52 3.21 -10.17
C ILE A 166 11.48 2.07 -9.87
N VAL A 167 12.54 1.93 -10.68
CA VAL A 167 13.57 0.90 -10.49
C VAL A 167 14.24 1.08 -9.12
N ASP A 168 14.76 2.28 -8.84
CA ASP A 168 15.44 2.60 -7.58
C ASP A 168 14.53 2.33 -6.38
N LEU A 169 13.26 2.75 -6.46
CA LEU A 169 12.25 2.50 -5.44
C LEU A 169 12.10 1.01 -5.13
N VAL A 170 11.99 0.15 -6.15
CA VAL A 170 11.86 -1.30 -5.97
C VAL A 170 13.13 -1.90 -5.36
N TYR A 171 14.31 -1.44 -5.80
CA TYR A 171 15.58 -1.98 -5.33
C TYR A 171 15.79 -1.78 -3.82
N VAL A 172 15.25 -0.70 -3.23
CA VAL A 172 15.26 -0.49 -1.77
C VAL A 172 14.59 -1.65 -1.00
N TYR A 173 13.54 -2.25 -1.56
CA TYR A 173 12.79 -3.32 -0.90
C TYR A 173 13.35 -4.73 -1.14
N LYS A 174 14.36 -4.90 -2.02
CA LYS A 174 14.91 -6.22 -2.36
C LYS A 174 15.60 -6.91 -1.18
N SER A 175 16.23 -6.15 -0.28
CA SER A 175 16.97 -6.70 0.86
C SER A 175 16.09 -7.07 2.07
N MET A 176 14.79 -6.74 2.05
CA MET A 176 13.91 -6.89 3.21
C MET A 176 13.41 -8.33 3.46
N ASN A 177 13.55 -9.23 2.48
CA ASN A 177 13.13 -10.64 2.53
C ASN A 177 11.74 -10.90 3.17
N ASN A 178 10.76 -10.08 2.81
CA ASN A 178 9.40 -10.15 3.36
C ASN A 178 8.33 -9.84 2.28
N LYS A 179 7.06 -9.65 2.67
CA LYS A 179 5.98 -9.36 1.69
C LYS A 179 6.21 -8.06 0.90
N LEU A 180 6.98 -7.10 1.40
CA LEU A 180 7.36 -5.91 0.64
C LEU A 180 8.28 -6.27 -0.52
N THR A 181 9.23 -7.18 -0.32
CA THR A 181 10.08 -7.71 -1.39
C THR A 181 9.25 -8.38 -2.49
N GLN A 182 8.23 -9.17 -2.10
CA GLN A 182 7.32 -9.80 -3.06
C GLN A 182 6.52 -8.76 -3.86
N MET A 183 5.99 -7.74 -3.19
CA MET A 183 5.22 -6.69 -3.86
C MET A 183 6.10 -5.80 -4.74
N ALA A 184 7.33 -5.51 -4.32
CA ALA A 184 8.30 -4.77 -5.12
C ALA A 184 8.69 -5.54 -6.39
N ASN A 185 8.84 -6.88 -6.28
CA ASN A 185 9.03 -7.74 -7.45
C ASN A 185 7.81 -7.74 -8.38
N GLU A 186 6.58 -7.68 -7.85
CA GLU A 186 5.36 -7.54 -8.67
C GLU A 186 5.34 -6.20 -9.42
N VAL A 187 5.72 -5.09 -8.77
CA VAL A 187 5.90 -3.78 -9.43
C VAL A 187 6.90 -3.88 -10.57
N LEU A 188 8.09 -4.42 -10.30
CA LEU A 188 9.15 -4.54 -11.29
C LEU A 188 8.77 -5.45 -12.45
N ALA A 189 8.15 -6.61 -12.17
CA ALA A 189 7.71 -7.53 -13.20
C ALA A 189 6.73 -6.86 -14.16
N ARG A 190 5.72 -6.16 -13.64
CA ARG A 190 4.74 -5.45 -14.47
C ARG A 190 5.38 -4.31 -15.24
N PHE A 191 6.25 -3.54 -14.58
CA PHE A 191 6.96 -2.43 -15.20
C PHE A 191 7.84 -2.88 -16.37
N LEU A 192 8.65 -3.93 -16.20
CA LEU A 192 9.53 -4.43 -17.24
C LEU A 192 8.78 -5.14 -18.39
N THR A 193 7.57 -5.63 -18.15
CA THR A 193 6.74 -6.24 -19.21
C THR A 193 6.04 -5.23 -20.11
N ARG A 194 6.16 -3.93 -19.84
CA ARG A 194 5.59 -2.89 -20.70
C ARG A 194 6.33 -2.84 -22.05
N GLN A 195 5.61 -2.46 -23.10
CA GLN A 195 6.18 -2.40 -24.45
C GLN A 195 7.26 -1.32 -24.61
N ASP A 196 7.07 -0.18 -23.94
CA ASP A 196 7.99 0.97 -23.91
C ASP A 196 9.23 0.72 -23.04
N GLN A 197 9.26 -0.34 -22.22
CA GLN A 197 10.37 -0.66 -21.31
C GLN A 197 11.22 -1.87 -21.73
N LYS A 198 11.05 -2.36 -22.98
CA LYS A 198 11.77 -3.54 -23.49
C LYS A 198 13.29 -3.38 -23.49
N GLU A 199 13.80 -2.18 -23.75
CA GLU A 199 15.24 -1.90 -23.72
C GLU A 199 15.79 -2.01 -22.29
N LEU A 200 15.09 -1.45 -21.31
CA LEU A 200 15.44 -1.55 -19.90
C LEU A 200 15.42 -3.00 -19.40
N LEU A 201 14.41 -3.79 -19.80
CA LEU A 201 14.36 -5.22 -19.51
C LEU A 201 15.60 -5.95 -20.06
N SER A 202 16.00 -5.63 -21.30
CA SER A 202 17.17 -6.23 -21.94
C SER A 202 18.47 -5.90 -21.19
N GLN A 203 18.61 -4.66 -20.72
CA GLN A 203 19.73 -4.22 -19.88
C GLN A 203 19.77 -4.97 -18.53
N GLN A 204 18.62 -5.09 -17.85
CA GLN A 204 18.55 -5.80 -16.56
C GLN A 204 18.84 -7.30 -16.69
N ILE A 205 18.37 -7.97 -17.76
CA ILE A 205 18.69 -9.38 -18.04
C ILE A 205 20.20 -9.55 -18.27
N SER A 206 20.83 -8.63 -19.03
CA SER A 206 22.27 -8.69 -19.29
C SER A 206 23.11 -8.54 -18.02
N PHE A 207 22.68 -7.69 -17.08
CA PHE A 207 23.33 -7.52 -15.79
C PHE A 207 23.25 -8.78 -14.92
N ILE A 208 22.08 -9.44 -14.87
CA ILE A 208 21.88 -10.68 -14.11
C ILE A 208 22.76 -11.82 -14.66
N ASN A 209 22.90 -11.92 -15.99
CA ASN A 209 23.71 -12.96 -16.63
C ASN A 209 25.23 -12.75 -16.49
N GLN A 210 25.67 -11.59 -15.97
CA GLN A 210 27.08 -11.26 -15.74
C GLN A 210 27.51 -11.43 -14.27
N GLN A 211 26.57 -11.74 -13.36
CA GLN A 211 26.81 -12.05 -11.94
C GLN A 211 26.80 -13.56 -11.70
#